data_AF-A0A4Y6R7N9-F1
#
_entry.id   AF-A0A4Y6R7N9-F1
#
_cell.length_a   1.000
_cell.length_b   1.000
_cell.length_c   1.000
_cell.angle_alpha   90.00
_cell.angle_beta   90.00
_cell.angle_gamma   90.00
#
_symmetry.space_group_name_H-M   'P 1'
#
loop_
_entity.id
_entity.type
_entity.pdbx_description
1 polymer ?
#
loop_
_entity_poly.entity_id
_entity_poly.type
_entity_poly.pdbx_seq_one_letter_code
_entity_poly.pdbx_strand_id
1 'polypeptide(L)'
;MTVSAPDTTCDARYGTDAQVQVTVKDATGTAVLEELAPMSDDGGFTFVFTVPAGVAAGKAGVTAYPYNLDWCDDTGVNNRAAQGPAGLVRVSCAERLVPLIIRGPGA
;
A
#
# COMPACT_ATOMS: atom_id res chain seq x y z
N MET A 1 -7.70 -4.04 13.67
CA MET A 1 -7.89 -4.27 12.23
C MET A 1 -6.59 -4.77 11.65
N THR A 2 -6.65 -5.67 10.67
CA THR A 2 -5.44 -6.22 10.02
C THR A 2 -5.49 -5.93 8.52
N VAL A 3 -4.39 -5.43 7.99
CA VAL A 3 -4.16 -5.23 6.55
C VAL A 3 -2.94 -6.07 6.19
N SER A 4 -3.06 -6.88 5.15
CA SER A 4 -2.00 -7.80 4.76
C SER A 4 -2.09 -8.14 3.29
N ALA A 5 -0.93 -8.41 2.69
CA ALA A 5 -0.81 -9.01 1.39
C ALA A 5 0.24 -10.12 1.45
N PRO A 6 0.04 -11.23 0.71
CA PRO A 6 1.09 -12.23 0.56
C PRO A 6 2.23 -11.70 -0.30
N ASP A 7 3.38 -12.37 -0.22
CA ASP A 7 4.45 -12.18 -1.20
C ASP A 7 3.95 -12.42 -2.62
N THR A 8 4.50 -11.66 -3.56
CA THR A 8 4.28 -11.90 -4.98
C THR A 8 5.13 -13.08 -5.46
N THR A 9 4.72 -13.71 -6.56
CA THR A 9 5.47 -14.82 -7.18
C THR A 9 6.27 -14.36 -8.41
N CYS A 10 6.47 -13.05 -8.58
CA CYS A 10 7.01 -12.45 -9.80
C CYS A 10 8.39 -11.81 -9.61
N ASP A 11 9.13 -12.21 -8.58
CA ASP A 11 10.48 -11.70 -8.28
C ASP A 11 10.46 -10.16 -8.14
N ALA A 12 9.75 -9.65 -7.14
CA ALA A 12 9.41 -8.23 -7.08
C ALA A 12 10.53 -7.33 -6.55
N ARG A 13 11.56 -7.87 -5.88
CA ARG A 13 12.84 -7.20 -5.60
C ARG A 13 12.73 -5.77 -5.07
N TYR A 14 11.90 -5.56 -4.04
CA TYR A 14 11.68 -4.24 -3.42
C TYR A 14 12.81 -3.80 -2.49
N GLY A 15 13.72 -4.70 -2.12
CA GLY A 15 14.84 -4.46 -1.22
C GLY A 15 14.63 -5.07 0.18
N THR A 16 15.74 -5.27 0.89
CA THR A 16 15.74 -5.90 2.24
C THR A 16 15.10 -5.05 3.32
N ASP A 17 15.08 -3.73 3.14
CA ASP A 17 14.45 -2.76 4.05
C ASP A 17 13.20 -2.14 3.42
N ALA A 18 12.55 -2.87 2.52
CA ALA A 18 11.33 -2.40 1.88
C ALA A 18 10.24 -2.07 2.90
N GLN A 19 9.50 -1.02 2.63
CA GLN A 19 8.41 -0.56 3.48
C GLN A 19 7.13 -0.48 2.67
N VAL A 20 6.00 -0.61 3.36
CA VAL A 20 4.66 -0.32 2.84
C VAL A 20 4.12 0.89 3.58
N GLN A 21 3.56 1.84 2.84
CA GLN A 21 2.74 2.91 3.38
C GLN A 21 1.28 2.46 3.41
N VAL A 22 0.70 2.43 4.60
CA VAL A 22 -0.72 2.12 4.82
C VAL A 22 -1.45 3.41 5.16
N THR A 23 -2.53 3.69 4.41
CA THR A 23 -3.40 4.83 4.66
C THR A 23 -4.82 4.36 4.89
N VAL A 24 -5.47 4.91 5.91
CA VAL A 24 -6.90 4.69 6.19
C VAL A 24 -7.63 6.00 6.00
N LYS A 25 -8.60 6.01 5.09
CA LYS A 25 -9.51 7.14 4.87
C LYS A 25 -10.88 6.80 5.44
N ASP A 26 -11.47 7.72 6.21
CA ASP A 26 -12.80 7.52 6.78
C ASP A 26 -13.92 7.75 5.75
N ALA A 27 -15.18 7.73 6.20
CA ALA A 27 -16.34 7.92 5.33
C ALA A 27 -16.44 9.30 4.67
N THR A 28 -15.69 10.29 5.17
CA THR A 28 -15.59 11.63 4.58
C THR A 28 -14.46 11.72 3.55
N GLY A 29 -13.63 10.68 3.44
CA GLY A 29 -12.41 10.68 2.63
C GLY A 29 -11.18 11.26 3.36
N THR A 30 -11.31 11.61 4.64
CA THR A 30 -10.21 12.16 5.44
C THR A 30 -9.26 11.04 5.84
N ALA A 31 -7.96 11.24 5.64
CA ALA A 31 -6.94 10.31 6.15
C ALA A 31 -6.91 10.39 7.68
N VAL A 32 -7.22 9.26 8.33
CA VAL A 32 -7.25 9.12 9.79
C VAL A 32 -6.06 8.29 10.31
N LEU A 33 -5.33 7.65 9.41
CA LEU A 33 -4.08 6.96 9.67
C LEU A 33 -3.21 7.00 8.41
N GLU A 34 -1.93 7.26 8.59
CA GLU A 34 -0.89 7.17 7.56
C GLU A 34 0.40 6.71 8.24
N GLU A 35 0.79 5.46 8.00
CA GLU A 35 1.95 4.85 8.67
C GLU A 35 2.80 4.01 7.72
N LEU A 36 4.08 3.89 8.05
CA LEU A 36 5.01 2.99 7.39
C LEU A 36 5.14 1.69 8.20
N ALA A 37 5.13 0.56 7.50
CA ALA A 37 5.34 -0.76 8.09
C ALA A 37 6.39 -1.55 7.28
N PRO A 38 7.09 -2.52 7.91
CA PRO A 38 7.98 -3.42 7.20
C PRO A 38 7.26 -4.21 6.10
N MET A 39 7.93 -4.39 4.97
CA MET A 39 7.48 -5.19 3.84
C MET A 39 8.64 -6.09 3.40
N SER A 40 8.34 -7.29 2.92
CA SER A 40 9.36 -8.18 2.36
C SER A 40 9.89 -7.65 1.02
N ASP A 41 11.02 -8.21 0.59
CA ASP A 41 11.58 -8.00 -0.76
C ASP A 41 10.56 -8.34 -1.86
N ASP A 42 9.65 -9.28 -1.61
CA ASP A 42 8.62 -9.71 -2.58
C ASP A 42 7.23 -9.07 -2.36
N GLY A 43 7.14 -8.08 -1.46
CA GLY A 43 5.95 -7.23 -1.30
C GLY A 43 4.93 -7.72 -0.26
N GLY A 44 5.21 -8.83 0.41
CA GLY A 44 4.37 -9.33 1.50
C GLY A 44 4.49 -8.48 2.75
N PHE A 45 3.37 -8.27 3.43
CA PHE A 45 3.34 -7.53 4.70
C PHE A 45 2.14 -7.92 5.57
N THR A 46 2.23 -7.60 6.85
CA THR A 46 1.09 -7.61 7.78
C THR A 46 1.19 -6.40 8.69
N PHE A 47 0.12 -5.62 8.74
CA PHE A 47 0.00 -4.41 9.53
C PHE A 47 -1.27 -4.45 10.37
N VAL A 48 -1.14 -4.17 11.67
CA VAL A 48 -2.26 -4.19 12.62
C VAL A 48 -2.41 -2.80 13.21
N PHE A 49 -3.62 -2.26 13.16
CA PHE A 49 -3.93 -0.97 13.76
C PHE A 49 -5.28 -0.98 14.49
N THR A 50 -5.43 -0.05 15.41
CA THR A 50 -6.70 0.27 16.07
C THR A 50 -7.30 1.49 15.39
N VAL A 51 -8.59 1.42 15.03
CA VAL A 51 -9.29 2.58 14.45
C VAL A 51 -9.32 3.70 15.51
N PRO A 52 -8.80 4.91 15.20
CA PRO A 52 -8.81 6.01 16.16
C PRO A 52 -10.22 6.37 16.64
N ALA A 53 -10.31 6.93 17.85
CA ALA A 53 -11.58 7.45 18.34
C ALA A 53 -12.03 8.67 17.53
N GLY A 54 -13.34 8.86 17.38
CA GLY A 54 -13.91 10.01 16.65
C GLY A 54 -13.89 9.90 15.13
N VAL A 55 -13.44 8.76 14.57
CA VAL A 55 -13.51 8.50 13.13
C VAL A 55 -14.96 8.39 12.67
N ALA A 56 -15.29 9.02 11.52
CA ALA A 56 -16.64 8.98 10.98
C ALA A 56 -17.08 7.53 10.67
N ALA A 57 -18.23 7.14 11.22
CA ALA A 57 -18.84 5.86 10.90
C ALA A 57 -19.31 5.83 9.44
N GLY A 58 -19.21 4.66 8.80
CA GLY A 58 -19.61 4.48 7.40
C GLY A 58 -18.57 3.76 6.56
N LYS A 59 -18.68 3.92 5.23
CA LYS A 59 -17.78 3.31 4.25
C LYS A 59 -16.44 4.02 4.27
N ALA A 60 -15.45 3.38 4.88
CA ALA A 60 -14.07 3.81 4.87
C ALA A 60 -13.27 3.03 3.81
N GLY A 61 -12.05 3.48 3.56
CA GLY A 61 -11.14 2.83 2.62
C GLY A 61 -9.74 2.66 3.20
N VAL A 62 -9.11 1.55 2.87
CA VAL A 62 -7.70 1.29 3.16
C VAL A 62 -6.95 1.25 1.84
N THR A 63 -5.77 1.85 1.83
CA THR A 63 -4.79 1.71 0.76
C THR A 63 -3.46 1.30 1.35
N ALA A 64 -2.70 0.52 0.58
CA ALA A 64 -1.39 0.04 0.98
C ALA A 64 -0.50 -0.02 -0.26
N TYR A 65 0.61 0.70 -0.25
CA TYR A 65 1.55 0.81 -1.36
C TYR A 65 2.97 0.66 -0.88
N PRO A 66 3.84 -0.03 -1.63
CA PRO A 66 5.28 0.04 -1.37
C PRO A 66 5.73 1.51 -1.30
N TYR A 67 6.45 1.86 -0.24
CA TYR A 67 6.86 3.21 0.06
C TYR A 67 8.21 3.51 -0.58
N ASN A 68 8.40 4.77 -1.00
CA ASN A 68 9.66 5.30 -1.53
C ASN A 68 10.31 4.37 -2.58
N LEU A 69 9.48 3.80 -3.46
CA LEU A 69 9.96 2.98 -4.56
C LEU A 69 10.82 3.84 -5.48
N ASP A 70 12.12 3.59 -5.45
CA ASP A 70 12.98 4.07 -6.50
C ASP A 70 12.85 3.16 -7.73
N TRP A 71 11.91 3.50 -8.61
CA TRP A 71 11.74 2.81 -9.89
C TRP A 71 12.91 3.09 -10.85
N CYS A 72 13.70 4.11 -10.53
CA CYS A 72 14.89 4.49 -11.26
C CYS A 72 16.09 4.22 -10.36
N ASP A 73 16.50 2.95 -10.20
CA ASP A 73 17.82 2.60 -9.62
C ASP A 73 18.78 3.76 -9.85
N ASP A 74 19.32 4.32 -8.76
CA ASP A 74 20.18 5.52 -8.62
C ASP A 74 21.29 5.71 -9.70
N THR A 75 21.46 4.75 -10.61
CA THR A 75 22.16 4.86 -11.89
C THR A 75 21.37 5.52 -13.05
N GLY A 76 20.08 5.79 -12.89
CA GLY A 76 19.19 6.30 -13.94
C GLY A 76 18.78 5.25 -14.98
N VAL A 77 19.01 3.96 -14.72
CA VAL A 77 18.69 2.86 -15.62
C VAL A 77 17.69 1.92 -14.95
N ASN A 78 16.55 1.72 -15.60
CA ASN A 78 15.55 0.78 -15.12
C ASN A 78 15.98 -0.66 -15.45
N ASN A 79 16.57 -1.35 -14.49
CA ASN A 79 17.03 -2.74 -14.62
C ASN A 79 15.89 -3.72 -14.91
N ARG A 80 14.65 -3.35 -14.59
CA ARG A 80 13.42 -4.14 -14.84
C ARG A 80 12.85 -3.91 -16.25
N ALA A 81 13.00 -2.70 -16.80
CA ALA A 81 12.69 -2.37 -18.19
C ALA A 81 13.75 -2.87 -19.16
N ALA A 82 15.02 -2.86 -18.74
CA ALA A 82 16.14 -3.31 -19.56
C ALA A 82 16.03 -4.79 -19.95
N GLN A 83 15.30 -5.59 -19.17
CA GLN A 83 15.05 -7.02 -19.38
C GLN A 83 13.64 -7.32 -19.92
N GLY A 84 12.79 -6.30 -20.15
CA GLY A 84 11.38 -6.45 -20.56
C GLY A 84 11.13 -6.11 -22.04
N PRO A 85 9.96 -6.48 -22.61
CA PRO A 85 9.59 -6.08 -23.96
C PRO A 85 9.58 -4.55 -24.10
N ALA A 86 10.05 -4.02 -25.24
CA ALA A 86 10.26 -2.59 -25.49
C ALA A 86 9.00 -1.69 -25.44
N GLY A 87 7.84 -2.23 -25.07
CA GLY A 87 6.56 -1.53 -24.95
C GLY A 87 6.12 -1.39 -23.50
N LEU A 88 6.80 -0.57 -22.71
CA LEU A 88 6.30 -0.20 -21.39
C LEU A 88 5.30 0.95 -21.52
N VAL A 89 4.01 0.62 -21.47
CA VAL A 89 2.95 1.62 -21.36
C VAL A 89 2.69 1.89 -19.89
N ARG A 90 2.70 3.16 -19.49
CA ARG A 90 2.35 3.58 -18.12
C ARG A 90 0.86 3.31 -17.89
N VAL A 91 0.55 2.12 -17.40
CA VAL A 91 -0.77 1.76 -16.90
C VAL A 91 -0.92 2.38 -15.52
N SER A 92 -1.56 3.54 -15.47
CA SER A 92 -1.99 4.20 -14.23
C SER A 92 -2.31 3.19 -13.12
N CYS A 93 -1.58 3.22 -12.00
CA CYS A 93 -2.00 2.51 -10.79
C CYS A 93 -3.18 3.31 -10.22
N ALA A 94 -4.40 2.99 -10.67
CA ALA A 94 -5.60 3.45 -9.97
C ALA A 94 -5.48 3.07 -8.48
N GLU A 95 -5.81 4.01 -7.59
CA GLU A 95 -5.70 3.77 -6.15
C GLU A 95 -6.56 2.55 -5.77
N ARG A 96 -5.94 1.45 -5.32
CA ARG A 96 -6.62 0.23 -4.89
C ARG A 96 -7.18 0.48 -3.49
N LEU A 97 -8.39 1.01 -3.48
CA LEU A 97 -9.16 1.23 -2.26
C LEU A 97 -9.85 -0.08 -1.85
N VAL A 98 -9.48 -0.63 -0.70
CA VAL A 98 -10.21 -1.74 -0.10
C VAL A 98 -11.28 -1.17 0.84
N PRO A 99 -12.58 -1.38 0.57
CA PRO A 99 -13.63 -0.83 1.40
C PRO A 99 -13.72 -1.58 2.74
N LEU A 100 -13.99 -0.84 3.80
CA LEU A 100 -14.38 -1.39 5.11
C LEU A 100 -15.53 -0.58 5.71
N ILE A 101 -16.20 -1.14 6.72
CA ILE A 101 -17.27 -0.45 7.45
C ILE A 101 -16.79 -0.14 8.87
N ILE A 102 -16.73 1.14 9.20
CA ILE A 102 -16.51 1.61 10.57
C ILE A 102 -17.86 1.74 11.26
N ARG A 103 -18.02 1.06 12.40
CA ARG A 103 -19.19 1.19 13.26
C ARG A 103 -18.88 2.17 14.38
N GLY A 104 -19.82 3.06 14.67
CA GLY A 104 -19.71 3.94 15.84
C GLY A 104 -19.80 3.15 17.16
N PRO A 105 -19.50 3.79 18.30
CA PRO A 105 -19.82 3.22 19.62
C PRO A 105 -21.31 2.84 19.63
N GLY A 106 -21.60 1.59 19.98
CA GLY A 106 -22.85 0.90 19.65
C GLY A 106 -24.15 1.65 19.98
N ALA A 107 -25.11 1.50 19.07
CA ALA A 107 -26.52 1.31 19.43
C ALA A 107 -26.79 -0.20 19.52
#